data_AF-A0A3B9ALD4-F1
#
_entry.id   AF-A0A3B9ALD4-F1
#
_cell.length_a   1.000
_cell.length_b   1.000
_cell.length_c   1.000
_cell.angle_alpha   90.00
_cell.angle_beta   90.00
_cell.angle_gamma   90.00
#
_symmetry.space_group_name_H-M   'P 1'
#
loop_
_entity.id
_entity.type
_entity.pdbx_description
1 polymer ?
#
loop_
_entity_poly.entity_id
_entity_poly.type
_entity_poly.pdbx_seq_one_letter_code
_entity_poly.pdbx_strand_id
1 'polypeptide(L)'
;FWIMAKKSLFLAILIAFSMFGNLSFAEAKCQRALSQAESCDAPAPDSFRITTVGGSFISLKWKPVAGVNAYFLLVSLQDSAGGLIPNQVFPNITDTLITVDGLEGGKKYQFKISSKCPNGDVSGLTS
;
A
#
# COMPACT_ATOMS: atom_id res chain seq x y z
N PHE A 1 -69.99 -15.90 38.63
CA PHE A 1 -69.18 -16.49 39.73
C PHE A 1 -67.81 -16.79 39.16
N TRP A 2 -66.83 -15.96 39.50
CA TRP A 2 -65.73 -16.34 40.40
C TRP A 2 -64.67 -17.14 39.61
N ILE A 3 -63.61 -16.51 39.10
CA ILE A 3 -62.40 -16.05 39.79
C ILE A 3 -61.19 -16.86 39.27
N MET A 4 -60.08 -16.15 39.05
CA MET A 4 -58.74 -16.65 38.74
C MET A 4 -58.32 -16.80 37.26
N ALA A 5 -58.50 -15.72 36.52
CA ALA A 5 -57.50 -15.30 35.53
C ALA A 5 -56.18 -14.91 36.24
N LYS A 6 -55.41 -15.87 36.78
CA LYS A 6 -54.04 -15.61 37.30
C LYS A 6 -53.25 -16.84 37.75
N LYS A 7 -53.18 -17.94 36.98
CA LYS A 7 -52.17 -18.97 37.29
C LYS A 7 -51.81 -19.94 36.16
N SER A 8 -51.47 -19.44 34.98
CA SER A 8 -50.59 -20.24 34.10
C SER A 8 -49.83 -19.37 33.08
N LEU A 9 -49.48 -18.15 33.48
CA LEU A 9 -48.55 -17.30 32.71
C LEU A 9 -47.07 -17.70 32.95
N PHE A 10 -46.81 -18.65 33.84
CA PHE A 10 -45.45 -19.11 34.17
C PHE A 10 -44.93 -20.24 33.28
N LEU A 11 -45.76 -20.86 32.44
CA LEU A 11 -45.32 -21.88 31.49
C LEU A 11 -45.08 -21.34 30.07
N ALA A 12 -45.55 -20.14 29.75
CA ALA A 12 -45.34 -19.52 28.44
C ALA A 12 -43.95 -18.87 28.29
N ILE A 13 -43.26 -18.53 29.39
CA ILE A 13 -41.98 -17.81 29.35
C ILE A 13 -40.79 -18.76 29.11
N LEU A 14 -40.90 -20.05 29.42
CA LEU A 14 -39.82 -21.01 29.17
C LEU A 14 -39.70 -21.43 27.68
N ILE A 15 -40.74 -21.20 26.87
CA ILE A 15 -40.67 -21.41 25.41
C ILE A 15 -40.16 -20.14 24.69
N ALA A 16 -40.09 -18.99 25.38
CA ALA A 16 -39.43 -17.79 24.85
C ALA A 16 -37.91 -17.82 25.02
N PHE A 17 -37.38 -18.64 25.94
CA PHE A 17 -35.93 -18.77 26.14
C PHE A 17 -35.27 -19.71 25.12
N SER A 18 -36.04 -20.59 24.46
CA SER A 18 -35.56 -21.37 23.31
C SER A 18 -35.42 -20.56 22.02
N MET A 19 -35.66 -19.24 22.05
CA MET A 19 -35.42 -18.30 20.94
C MET A 19 -34.18 -17.41 21.15
N PHE A 20 -33.33 -17.72 22.15
CA PHE A 20 -31.98 -17.16 22.27
C PHE A 20 -30.89 -18.22 22.05
N GLY A 21 -31.28 -19.41 21.59
CA GLY A 21 -30.36 -20.45 21.16
C GLY A 21 -30.18 -20.36 19.66
N ASN A 22 -29.06 -19.77 19.24
CA ASN A 22 -28.63 -19.72 17.85
C ASN A 22 -29.55 -18.92 16.91
N LEU A 23 -29.54 -17.59 17.03
CA LEU A 23 -29.18 -16.86 15.81
C LEU A 23 -27.73 -17.27 15.55
N SER A 24 -27.58 -18.38 14.82
CA SER A 24 -26.38 -18.64 14.06
C SER A 24 -26.13 -17.31 13.37
N PHE A 25 -25.11 -16.62 13.86
CA PHE A 25 -24.42 -15.63 13.09
C PHE A 25 -24.09 -16.40 11.81
N ALA A 26 -24.96 -16.26 10.81
CA ALA A 26 -24.62 -16.53 9.43
C ALA A 26 -23.59 -15.45 9.12
N GLU A 27 -22.42 -15.66 9.72
CA GLU A 27 -21.21 -14.91 9.64
C GLU A 27 -20.99 -14.79 8.16
N ALA A 28 -21.11 -13.55 7.68
CA ALA A 28 -21.37 -13.26 6.30
C ALA A 28 -20.31 -13.93 5.41
N LYS A 29 -20.63 -15.11 4.89
CA LYS A 29 -19.89 -15.74 3.80
C LYS A 29 -20.32 -15.10 2.49
N CYS A 30 -20.09 -13.79 2.42
CA CYS A 30 -19.76 -13.06 1.22
C CYS A 30 -18.65 -12.01 1.51
N GLN A 31 -17.92 -12.13 2.61
CA GLN A 31 -16.89 -11.15 3.01
C GLN A 31 -15.45 -11.56 2.65
N ARG A 32 -15.25 -12.53 1.75
CA ARG A 32 -13.90 -12.83 1.21
C ARG A 32 -13.64 -12.28 -0.20
N ALA A 33 -14.66 -11.77 -0.87
CA ALA A 33 -14.52 -11.22 -2.23
C ALA A 33 -14.20 -9.71 -2.27
N LEU A 34 -14.19 -9.02 -1.11
CA LEU A 34 -13.81 -7.59 -1.02
C LEU A 34 -12.49 -7.35 -0.26
N SER A 35 -11.90 -8.38 0.36
CA SER A 35 -10.63 -8.24 1.09
C SER A 35 -9.39 -8.47 0.22
N GLN A 36 -9.56 -8.50 -1.11
CA GLN A 36 -8.46 -8.64 -2.07
C GLN A 36 -8.33 -7.40 -2.96
N ALA A 37 -8.82 -6.25 -2.50
CA ALA A 37 -8.35 -4.97 -2.99
C ALA A 37 -7.00 -4.66 -2.30
N GLU A 38 -5.93 -4.97 -3.03
CA GLU A 38 -4.70 -4.16 -3.07
C GLU A 38 -3.99 -3.87 -1.74
N SER A 39 -3.58 -4.91 -1.02
CA SER A 39 -2.33 -4.76 -0.27
C SER A 39 -1.21 -4.82 -1.30
N CYS A 40 -0.68 -3.66 -1.66
CA CYS A 40 0.43 -3.59 -2.58
C CYS A 40 1.74 -3.85 -1.83
N ASP A 41 2.10 -5.13 -1.75
CA ASP A 41 3.40 -5.59 -1.27
C ASP A 41 4.40 -5.66 -2.45
N ALA A 42 4.46 -4.57 -3.23
CA ALA A 42 5.39 -4.49 -4.35
C ALA A 42 6.80 -4.23 -3.80
N PRO A 43 7.75 -5.18 -3.94
CA PRO A 43 9.10 -4.96 -3.46
C PRO A 43 9.78 -3.81 -4.19
N ALA A 44 10.80 -3.23 -3.56
CA ALA A 44 11.66 -2.26 -4.22
C ALA A 44 12.27 -2.86 -5.50
N PRO A 45 12.49 -2.06 -6.56
CA PRO A 45 13.07 -2.55 -7.80
C PRO A 45 14.47 -3.14 -7.59
N ASP A 46 14.66 -4.37 -8.02
CA ASP A 46 15.96 -5.03 -7.99
C ASP A 46 16.96 -4.41 -8.96
N SER A 47 18.25 -4.59 -8.64
CA SER A 47 19.37 -4.22 -9.52
C SER A 47 19.34 -2.74 -9.96
N PHE A 48 18.82 -1.85 -9.11
CA PHE A 48 18.84 -0.41 -9.33
C PHE A 48 20.28 0.09 -9.40
N ARG A 49 20.69 0.58 -10.58
CA ARG A 49 22.07 0.98 -10.85
C ARG A 49 22.18 2.13 -11.82
N ILE A 50 23.26 2.87 -11.70
CA ILE A 50 23.68 3.88 -12.67
C ILE A 50 24.27 3.15 -13.88
N THR A 51 23.87 3.55 -15.08
CA THR A 51 24.37 2.99 -16.35
C THR A 51 25.32 3.95 -17.05
N THR A 52 24.99 5.24 -17.03
CA THR A 52 25.79 6.29 -17.68
C THR A 52 25.80 7.53 -16.80
N VAL A 53 26.94 8.19 -16.71
CA VAL A 53 27.10 9.49 -16.07
C VAL A 53 27.64 10.46 -17.11
N GLY A 54 26.87 11.52 -17.40
CA GLY A 54 27.29 12.66 -18.19
C GLY A 54 27.63 13.87 -17.31
N GLY A 55 28.06 14.96 -17.93
CA GLY A 55 28.41 16.19 -17.21
C GLY A 55 27.21 16.87 -16.54
N SER A 56 26.00 16.65 -17.05
CA SER A 56 24.75 17.23 -16.54
C SER A 56 23.56 16.26 -16.55
N PHE A 57 23.82 14.96 -16.73
CA PHE A 57 22.79 13.93 -16.75
C PHE A 57 23.28 12.61 -16.18
N ILE A 58 22.38 11.80 -15.64
CA ILE A 58 22.66 10.44 -15.15
C ILE A 58 21.55 9.51 -15.64
N SER A 59 21.95 8.39 -16.26
CA SER A 59 21.02 7.34 -16.70
C SER A 59 20.97 6.21 -15.69
N LEU A 60 19.76 5.87 -15.23
CA LEU A 60 19.48 4.86 -14.21
C LEU A 60 18.68 3.71 -14.83
N LYS A 61 19.02 2.48 -14.46
CA LYS A 61 18.31 1.27 -14.91
C LYS A 61 18.04 0.33 -13.75
N TRP A 62 16.88 -0.32 -13.77
CA TRP A 62 16.48 -1.36 -12.81
C TRP A 62 15.83 -2.54 -13.53
N LYS A 63 15.52 -3.60 -12.78
CA LYS A 63 14.68 -4.70 -13.28
C LYS A 63 13.20 -4.39 -13.03
N PRO A 64 12.31 -4.77 -13.97
CA PRO A 64 10.88 -4.61 -13.75
C PRO A 64 10.41 -5.50 -12.60
N VAL A 65 9.53 -4.97 -11.77
CA VAL A 65 8.85 -5.71 -10.69
C VAL A 65 7.52 -6.22 -11.21
N ALA A 66 7.23 -7.51 -11.00
CA ALA A 66 5.98 -8.12 -11.46
C ALA A 66 4.78 -7.53 -10.71
N GLY A 67 3.72 -7.18 -11.43
CA GLY A 67 2.52 -6.56 -10.86
C GLY A 67 2.63 -5.06 -10.58
N VAL A 68 3.73 -4.41 -10.99
CA VAL A 68 3.94 -2.97 -10.85
C VAL A 68 3.87 -2.29 -12.21
N ASN A 69 3.05 -1.24 -12.30
CA ASN A 69 2.81 -0.54 -13.56
C ASN A 69 3.58 0.80 -13.63
N ALA A 70 4.06 1.31 -12.50
CA ALA A 70 4.80 2.57 -12.44
C ALA A 70 5.84 2.56 -11.32
N TYR A 71 6.83 3.43 -11.42
CA TYR A 71 7.84 3.66 -10.38
C TYR A 71 7.85 5.13 -9.97
N PHE A 72 8.25 5.37 -8.73
CA PHE A 72 8.51 6.69 -8.18
C PHE A 72 10.02 6.84 -7.96
N LEU A 73 10.61 7.92 -8.46
CA LEU A 73 12.02 8.25 -8.28
C LEU A 73 12.16 9.63 -7.64
N LEU A 74 12.89 9.68 -6.52
CA LEU A 74 13.30 10.90 -5.85
C LEU A 74 14.79 11.12 -6.06
N VAL A 75 15.14 12.32 -6.54
CA VAL A 75 16.50 12.79 -6.71
C VAL A 75 16.76 13.86 -5.66
N SER A 76 17.70 13.63 -4.77
CA SER A 76 18.13 14.59 -3.75
C SER A 76 19.55 15.06 -4.02
N LEU A 77 19.77 16.37 -3.94
CA LEU A 77 21.09 16.99 -3.92
C LEU A 77 21.67 16.88 -2.50
N GLN A 78 22.91 16.44 -2.39
CA GLN A 78 23.64 16.48 -1.12
C GLN A 78 24.31 17.84 -0.96
N ASP A 79 24.00 18.54 0.13
CA ASP A 79 24.62 19.81 0.47
C ASP A 79 26.03 19.62 1.08
N SER A 80 26.73 20.73 1.31
CA SER A 80 28.09 20.72 1.88
C SER A 80 28.15 20.21 3.32
N ALA A 81 27.05 20.24 4.05
CA ALA A 81 26.91 19.71 5.42
C ALA A 81 26.46 18.23 5.44
N GLY A 82 26.24 17.62 4.27
CA GLY A 82 25.76 16.25 4.12
C GLY A 82 24.24 16.09 4.15
N GLY A 83 23.49 17.19 4.27
CA GLY A 83 22.03 17.21 4.18
C GLY A 83 21.54 16.83 2.78
N LEU A 84 20.32 16.28 2.71
CA LEU A 84 19.70 15.86 1.46
C LEU A 84 18.53 16.79 1.13
N ILE A 85 18.68 17.56 0.07
CA ILE A 85 17.69 18.53 -0.41
C ILE A 85 16.97 17.91 -1.62
N PRO A 86 15.64 17.77 -1.63
CA PRO A 86 14.91 17.33 -2.82
C PRO A 86 15.22 18.23 -4.02
N ASN A 87 15.67 17.63 -5.12
CA ASN A 87 16.05 18.32 -6.35
C ASN A 87 15.04 18.07 -7.47
N GLN A 88 14.70 16.81 -7.72
CA GLN A 88 13.73 16.42 -8.75
C GLN A 88 12.92 15.21 -8.29
N VAL A 89 11.68 15.09 -8.78
CA VAL A 89 10.76 14.00 -8.48
C VAL A 89 10.12 13.51 -9.76
N PHE A 90 10.17 12.20 -9.99
CA PHE A 90 9.50 11.54 -11.11
C PHE A 90 8.44 10.59 -10.53
N PRO A 91 7.17 11.02 -10.48
CA PRO A 91 6.14 10.30 -9.73
C PRO A 91 5.51 9.12 -10.47
N ASN A 92 5.80 8.95 -11.76
CA ASN A 92 5.16 7.95 -12.59
C ASN A 92 6.03 7.52 -13.78
N ILE A 93 7.03 6.68 -13.52
CA ILE A 93 7.90 6.11 -14.56
C ILE A 93 7.34 4.74 -14.95
N THR A 94 6.91 4.55 -16.20
CA THR A 94 6.41 3.26 -16.70
C THR A 94 7.53 2.37 -17.26
N ASP A 95 8.66 2.97 -17.60
CA ASP A 95 9.84 2.27 -18.10
C ASP A 95 10.76 1.77 -16.98
N THR A 96 11.77 0.98 -17.36
CA THR A 96 12.82 0.47 -16.45
C THR A 96 14.17 1.15 -16.64
N LEU A 97 14.19 2.21 -17.45
CA LEU A 97 15.33 3.05 -17.76
C LEU A 97 14.85 4.50 -17.75
N ILE A 98 15.56 5.37 -17.05
CA ILE A 98 15.31 6.81 -17.08
C ILE A 98 16.64 7.55 -17.14
N THR A 99 16.65 8.67 -17.87
CA THR A 99 17.77 9.62 -17.84
C THR A 99 17.31 10.85 -17.08
N VAL A 100 17.98 11.15 -15.98
CA VAL A 100 17.78 12.36 -15.18
C VAL A 100 18.75 13.41 -15.70
N ASP A 101 18.23 14.45 -16.33
CA ASP A 101 18.98 15.57 -16.88
C ASP A 101 18.87 16.83 -15.99
N GLY A 102 19.56 17.90 -16.40
CA GLY A 102 19.59 19.16 -15.65
C GLY A 102 20.32 19.07 -14.31
N LEU A 103 21.23 18.11 -14.16
CA LEU A 103 22.07 17.99 -12.98
C LEU A 103 23.27 18.94 -13.08
N GLU A 104 23.69 19.49 -11.95
CA GLU A 104 24.89 20.32 -11.88
C GLU A 104 26.14 19.45 -11.73
N GLY A 105 27.10 19.65 -12.64
CA GLY A 105 28.39 18.96 -12.59
C GLY A 105 29.15 19.25 -11.30
N GLY A 106 29.81 18.22 -10.75
CA GLY A 106 30.61 18.34 -9.53
C GLY A 106 29.79 18.33 -8.23
N LYS A 107 28.48 18.14 -8.30
CA LYS A 107 27.61 17.93 -7.13
C LYS A 107 27.40 16.44 -6.85
N LYS A 108 27.05 16.12 -5.60
CA LYS A 108 26.69 14.76 -5.18
C LYS A 108 25.17 14.64 -5.13
N TYR A 109 24.63 13.61 -5.76
CA TYR A 109 23.20 13.33 -5.76
C TYR A 109 22.92 11.95 -5.16
N GLN A 110 21.77 11.83 -4.51
CA GLN A 110 21.21 10.56 -4.04
C GLN A 110 19.93 10.26 -4.82
N PHE A 111 19.83 9.02 -5.29
CA PHE A 111 18.66 8.53 -6.02
C PHE A 111 17.94 7.48 -5.17
N LYS A 112 16.64 7.66 -4.96
CA LYS A 112 15.77 6.69 -4.28
C LYS A 112 14.63 6.31 -5.19
N ILE A 113 14.46 5.01 -5.44
CA ILE A 113 13.39 4.49 -6.28
C ILE A 113 12.45 3.60 -5.46
N SER A 114 11.16 3.68 -5.74
CA SER A 114 10.14 2.78 -5.20
C SER A 114 9.17 2.34 -6.28
N SER A 115 8.59 1.15 -6.07
CA SER A 115 7.49 0.62 -6.89
C SER A 115 6.21 1.38 -6.54
N LYS A 116 5.46 1.81 -7.56
CA LYS A 116 4.18 2.50 -7.41
C LYS A 116 3.04 1.58 -7.79
N CYS A 117 2.11 1.46 -6.86
CA CYS A 117 0.98 0.55 -6.99
C CYS A 117 -0.12 1.17 -7.84
N PRO A 118 -0.92 0.36 -8.57
CA PRO A 118 -1.99 0.85 -9.43
C PRO A 118 -3.05 1.69 -8.71
N ASN A 119 -3.26 1.48 -7.41
CA ASN A 119 -4.12 2.27 -6.54
C ASN A 119 -3.54 3.59 -6.03
N GLY A 120 -2.24 3.85 -6.26
CA GLY A 120 -1.56 5.05 -5.77
C GLY A 120 -0.88 4.89 -4.40
N ASP A 121 -0.94 3.72 -3.78
CA ASP A 121 -0.24 3.44 -2.52
C ASP A 121 1.26 3.18 -2.75
N VAL A 122 2.08 3.52 -1.75
CA VAL A 122 3.53 3.25 -1.73
C VAL A 122 3.79 2.13 -0.74
N SER A 123 4.33 1.00 -1.22
CA SER A 123 4.57 -0.19 -0.38
C SER A 123 5.54 0.10 0.78
N GLY A 124 5.33 -0.60 1.90
CA GLY A 124 5.94 -0.34 3.21
C GLY A 124 7.47 -0.41 3.22
N LEU A 125 8.10 0.63 3.76
CA LEU A 125 9.54 0.70 4.00
C LEU A 125 9.95 -0.39 5.01
N THR A 126 10.96 -1.19 4.69
CA THR A 126 11.56 -2.11 5.67
C THR A 126 12.34 -1.29 6.71
N SER A 127 12.12 -1.61 7.99
CA SER A 127 13.01 -1.22 9.09
C SER A 127 14.31 -1.99 9.05
#